data_AF-A0A392RGE3-F1
#
_entry.id   AF-A0A392RGE3-F1
#
_cell.length_a   1.000
_cell.length_b   1.000
_cell.length_c   1.000
_cell.angle_alpha   90.00
_cell.angle_beta   90.00
_cell.angle_gamma   90.00
#
_symmetry.space_group_name_H-M   'P 1'
#
loop_
_entity.id
_entity.type
_entity.pdbx_description
1 polymer ?
#
loop_
_entity_poly.entity_id
_entity_poly.type
_entity_poly.pdbx_seq_one_letter_code
_entity_poly.pdbx_strand_id
1 'polypeptide(L)' 'MIQAWRLKNHVEVEDLKKNLFLFRFATKKDADLVLKNGPWSFDRNLLILNRVSGDEQPADLEMNKVAFWVRIYELPLK' A
#
# COMPACT_ATOMS: atom_id res chain seq x y z
N MET A 1 3.22 10.99 2.86
CA MET A 1 2.99 9.65 2.27
C MET A 1 3.55 9.54 0.85
N ILE A 2 3.05 10.31 -0.13
CA ILE A 2 3.42 10.19 -1.55
C ILE A 2 4.94 10.37 -1.80
N GLN A 3 5.61 11.24 -1.04
CA GLN A 3 7.06 11.46 -1.16
C GLN A 3 7.89 10.19 -0.89
N ALA A 4 7.40 9.26 -0.06
CA ALA A 4 8.11 8.01 0.26
C ALA A 4 8.26 7.11 -0.97
N TRP A 5 7.34 7.21 -1.94
CA TRP A 5 7.37 6.43 -3.17
C TRP A 5 8.34 6.98 -4.21
N ARG A 6 8.89 8.19 -4.00
CA ARG A 6 9.88 8.84 -4.87
C ARG A 6 9.49 8.86 -6.35
N LEU A 7 8.19 8.99 -6.61
CA LEU A 7 7.66 9.08 -7.97
C LEU A 7 7.93 10.47 -8.56
N LYS A 8 8.22 10.51 -9.86
CA LYS A 8 8.39 11.78 -10.60
C LYS A 8 7.04 12.38 -11.01
N ASN A 9 6.05 11.52 -11.24
CA ASN A 9 4.72 11.92 -11.66
C ASN A 9 3.81 12.17 -10.46
N HIS A 10 2.79 13.01 -10.67
CA HIS A 10 1.77 13.26 -9.65
C HIS A 10 0.98 11.99 -9.34
N VAL A 11 0.51 11.89 -8.09
CA VAL A 11 -0.42 10.86 -7.63
C VAL A 11 -1.60 11.58 -7.01
N GLU A 12 -2.79 11.32 -7.55
CA GLU A 12 -4.02 11.81 -6.96
C GLU A 12 -4.46 10.87 -5.84
N VAL A 13 -4.98 11.44 -4.76
CA VAL A 13 -5.43 10.68 -3.60
C VAL A 13 -6.86 11.10 -3.29
N GLU A 14 -7.75 10.11 -3.20
CA GLU A 14 -9.15 10.30 -2.82
C GLU A 14 -9.43 9.53 -1.53
N ASP A 15 -10.05 10.20 -0.56
CA ASP A 15 -10.49 9.60 0.71
C ASP A 15 -11.87 8.96 0.52
N LEU A 16 -11.93 7.63 0.59
CA LEU A 16 -13.17 6.85 0.47
C LEU A 16 -13.84 6.61 1.84
N LYS A 17 -13.35 7.25 2.90
CA LYS A 17 -13.72 7.10 4.31
C LYS A 17 -13.34 5.73 4.88
N LYS A 18 -13.56 5.55 6.19
CA LYS A 18 -13.26 4.29 6.92
C LYS A 18 -11.82 3.80 6.74
N ASN A 19 -10.85 4.72 6.69
CA ASN A 19 -9.43 4.44 6.48
C ASN A 19 -9.13 3.75 5.13
N LEU A 20 -9.97 3.99 4.11
CA LEU A 20 -9.77 3.53 2.75
C LEU A 20 -9.43 4.71 1.85
N PHE A 21 -8.39 4.55 1.03
CA PHE A 21 -7.89 5.59 0.14
C PHE A 21 -7.71 5.03 -1.26
N LEU A 22 -8.10 5.81 -2.27
CA LEU A 22 -7.85 5.49 -3.67
C LEU A 22 -6.68 6.33 -4.18
N PHE A 23 -5.64 5.64 -4.64
CA PHE A 23 -4.48 6.27 -5.27
C PHE A 23 -4.57 6.13 -6.79
N ARG A 24 -4.67 7.24 -7.52
CA ARG A 24 -4.61 7.25 -8.99
C ARG A 24 -3.20 7.65 -9.42
N PHE A 25 -2.52 6.73 -10.08
CA PHE A 25 -1.17 6.93 -10.60
C PHE A 25 -1.21 7.37 -12.06
N ALA A 26 -0.33 8.29 -12.44
CA ALA A 26 -0.23 8.76 -13.83
C ALA A 26 0.14 7.65 -14.82
N THR A 27 0.89 6.63 -14.38
CA THR A 27 1.27 5.50 -15.23
C THR A 27 1.13 4.17 -14.50
N LYS A 28 0.88 3.10 -15.26
CA LYS A 28 0.93 1.73 -14.74
C LYS A 28 2.27 1.39 -14.09
N LYS A 29 3.37 1.90 -14.66
CA LYS A 29 4.73 1.67 -14.14
C LYS A 29 4.91 2.24 -12.74
N ASP A 30 4.35 3.42 -12.46
CA ASP A 30 4.40 4.04 -11.14
C ASP A 30 3.61 3.21 -10.11
N ALA A 31 2.41 2.74 -10.47
CA ALA A 31 1.62 1.86 -9.62
C ALA A 31 2.34 0.53 -9.33
N ASP A 32 2.91 -0.10 -10.36
CA ASP A 32 3.63 -1.37 -10.23
C ASP A 32 4.89 -1.20 -9.36
N LEU A 33 5.59 -0.06 -9.48
CA LEU A 33 6.76 0.26 -8.66
C LEU A 33 6.39 0.41 -7.18
N VAL A 34 5.29 1.10 -6.88
CA VAL A 34 4.80 1.28 -5.51
C VAL A 34 4.35 -0.05 -4.92
N LEU A 35 3.59 -0.85 -5.66
CA LEU A 35 3.15 -2.17 -5.18
C LEU A 35 4.33 -3.11 -4.92
N LYS A 36 5.34 -3.13 -5.79
CA LYS A 36 6.50 -4.02 -5.68
C LYS A 36 7.46 -3.66 -4.54
N ASN A 37 7.63 -2.37 -4.26
CA ASN A 37 8.62 -1.89 -3.28
C ASN A 37 8.07 -1.73 -1.86
N GLY A 38 6.86 -2.23 -1.58
CA GLY A 38 6.31 -2.30 -0.24
C GLY A 38 7.00 -3.35 0.66
N PRO A 39 6.55 -3.52 1.92
CA PRO A 39 5.43 -2.81 2.54
C PRO A 39 5.77 -1.35 2.86
N TRP A 40 4.78 -0.47 2.78
CA TRP A 40 4.94 0.93 3.14
C TRP A 40 4.39 1.17 4.54
N SER A 41 4.97 2.14 5.24
CA SER A 41 4.40 2.64 6.48
C SER A 41 4.28 4.17 6.44
N PHE A 42 3.25 4.68 7.09
CA PHE A 42 3.04 6.11 7.29
C PHE A 42 2.60 6.35 8.72
N ASP A 43 3.30 7.25 9.42
CA ASP A 43 3.06 7.54 10.83
C ASP A 43 2.92 6.27 11.71
N ARG A 44 3.85 5.33 11.54
CA ARG A 44 3.89 4.01 12.21
C ARG A 44 2.72 3.06 11.88
N ASN A 45 1.85 3.40 10.94
CA ASN A 45 0.80 2.52 10.44
C ASN A 45 1.27 1.82 9.14
N LEU A 46 1.05 0.52 9.04
CA LEU A 46 1.30 -0.25 7.82
C LEU A 46 0.24 0.07 6.78
N LEU A 47 0.67 0.30 5.55
CA LEU A 47 -0.21 0.52 4.42
C LEU A 47 -0.44 -0.79 3.69
N ILE A 48 -1.69 -1.23 3.67
CA ILE A 48 -2.14 -2.34 2.83
C ILE A 48 -2.52 -1.72 1.48
N LEU A 49 -1.93 -2.24 0.40
CA LEU A 49 -2.18 -1.77 -0.95
C LEU A 49 -2.69 -2.93 -1.79
N ASN A 50 -3.79 -2.69 -2.51
CA ASN A 50 -4.32 -3.64 -3.47
C ASN A 50 -4.64 -2.92 -4.79
N ARG A 51 -4.57 -3.65 -5.90
CA ARG A 51 -4.87 -3.11 -7.23
C ARG A 51 -6.36 -3.30 -7.51
N VAL A 52 -7.07 -2.21 -7.80
CA VAL A 52 -8.47 -2.27 -8.24
C VAL A 52 -8.51 -2.55 -9.73
N SER A 53 -9.20 -3.62 -10.14
CA SER A 53 -9.31 -4.04 -11.55
C SER A 53 -10.45 -3.34 -12.31
N GLY A 54 -11.38 -2.70 -11.60
CA GLY A 54 -12.50 -1.92 -12.16
C GLY A 54 -13.86 -2.55 -11.89
N ASP A 55 -13.90 -3.86 -11.67
CA ASP A 55 -15.14 -4.62 -11.46
C ASP A 55 -15.48 -4.79 -9.97
N GLU A 56 -14.55 -4.43 -9.09
CA GLU A 56 -14.62 -4.63 -7.64
C GLU A 56 -14.96 -3.32 -6.94
N GLN A 57 -15.89 -3.36 -5.99
CA GLN A 57 -16.08 -2.24 -5.08
C GLN A 57 -14.89 -2.17 -4.11
N PRO A 58 -14.21 -1.03 -3.97
CA PRO A 58 -13.08 -0.90 -3.05
C PRO A 58 -13.42 -1.28 -1.59
N ALA A 59 -14.68 -1.15 -1.20
CA ALA A 59 -15.18 -1.53 0.11
C ALA A 59 -15.23 -3.05 0.35
N ASP A 60 -15.30 -3.85 -0.73
CA ASP A 60 -15.38 -5.31 -0.68
C ASP A 60 -13.99 -5.98 -0.76
N LEU A 61 -12.93 -5.18 -1.02
CA LEU A 61 -11.56 -5.70 -1.06
C LEU A 61 -11.10 -6.09 0.35
N GLU A 62 -10.60 -7.30 0.51
CA GLU A 62 -9.98 -7.76 1.75
C GLU A 62 -8.64 -7.03 2.01
N MET A 63 -8.72 -5.86 2.64
CA MET A 63 -7.59 -5.02 3.02
C MET A 63 -7.11 -5.34 4.45
N ASN A 64 -6.85 -6.62 4.75
CA ASN A 64 -6.52 -7.08 6.11
C ASN A 64 -5.17 -7.81 6.24
N LYS A 65 -4.45 -8.00 5.13
CA LYS A 65 -3.17 -8.74 5.09
C LYS A 65 -2.12 -7.96 4.30
N VAL A 66 -0.88 -7.98 4.78
CA VAL A 66 0.30 -7.49 4.07
C VAL A 66 1.52 -8.30 4.48
N ALA A 67 2.41 -8.59 3.53
CA ALA A 67 3.68 -9.23 3.82
C ALA A 67 4.69 -8.18 4.31
N PHE A 68 5.32 -8.43 5.45
CA PHE A 68 6.34 -7.54 6.02
C PHE A 68 7.40 -8.33 6.80
N TRP A 69 8.57 -7.72 6.95
CA TRP A 69 9.66 -8.30 7.73
C TRP A 69 9.42 -8.10 9.23
N VAL A 70 9.54 -9.17 9.98
CA VAL A 70 9.52 -9.14 11.45
C VAL A 70 10.91 -9.46 11.98
N ARG A 71 11.35 -8.73 13.01
CA ARG A 71 12.58 -9.03 13.74
C ARG A 71 12.19 -9.67 15.07
N ILE A 72 12.58 -10.93 15.25
CA ILE A 72 12.33 -11.67 16.50
C ILE A 72 13.63 -11.65 17.31
N TYR A 73 13.52 -11.30 18.58
CA TYR A 73 14.63 -11.31 19.53
C TYR A 73 14.58 -12.59 20.37
N GLU A 74 15.75 -13.12 20.71
CA GLU A 74 15.90 -14.29 21.60
C GLU A 74 15.07 -15.51 21.16
N LEU A 75 14.92 -15.71 19.84
CA LEU A 75 14.19 -16.86 19.32
C LEU A 75 14.92 -18.14 19.76
N PRO A 76 14.29 -19.01 20.58
CA PRO A 76 14.91 -20.25 21.00
C PRO A 76 15.08 -21.15 19.77
N LEU A 77 16.32 -21.40 19.40
CA LEU A 77 16.66 -22.36 18.36
C LEU A 77 16.58 -23.76 18.99
N LYS A 78 15.71 -24.61 18.44
CA LYS A 78 15.73 -26.06 18.70
C LYS A 78 16.63 -26.75 17.69
#